data_AF-F8FB27-F1
#
_entry.id   AF-F8FB27-F1
#
_cell.length_a   1.000
_cell.length_b   1.000
_cell.length_c   1.000
_cell.angle_alpha   90.00
_cell.angle_beta   90.00
_cell.angle_gamma   90.00
#
_symmetry.space_group_name_H-M   'P 1'
#
loop_
_entity.id
_entity.type
_entity.pdbx_description
1 polymer ?
#
loop_
_entity_poly.entity_id
_entity_poly.type
_entity_poly.pdbx_seq_one_letter_code
_entity_poly.pdbx_strand_id
1 'polypeptide(L)' 'MEARPPRLVYVSCNPATLAKDCQVLLAGGYRLEWVQPVDMFPQMAHVECCALLVWNGKNE' A
#
# COMPACT_ATOMS: atom_id res chain seq x y z
N MET A 1 -5.30 17.05 1.38
CA MET A 1 -4.77 16.20 0.30
C MET A 1 -5.66 16.41 -0.93
N GLU A 2 -5.29 17.37 -1.77
CA GLU A 2 -6.09 17.82 -2.94
C GLU A 2 -6.16 16.76 -4.05
N ALA A 3 -5.23 15.79 -4.07
CA ALA A 3 -5.27 14.65 -4.97
C ALA A 3 -5.75 13.39 -4.25
N ARG A 4 -6.87 12.81 -4.71
CA ARG A 4 -7.37 11.48 -4.33
C ARG A 4 -7.34 10.58 -5.58
N PRO A 5 -6.16 10.11 -6.00
CA PRO A 5 -6.06 9.28 -7.19
C PRO A 5 -6.91 8.01 -7.03
N PRO A 6 -7.59 7.55 -8.09
CA PRO A 6 -8.41 6.34 -8.03
C PRO A 6 -7.59 5.08 -7.69
N ARG A 7 -6.29 5.09 -8.01
CA ARG A 7 -5.34 4.01 -7.74
C ARG A 7 -4.04 4.59 -7.17
N LEU A 8 -3.53 3.96 -6.12
CA LEU A 8 -2.29 4.30 -5.45
C LEU A 8 -1.43 3.04 -5.33
N VAL A 9 -0.26 3.04 -5.93
CA VAL A 9 0.75 1.99 -5.73
C VAL A 9 1.74 2.48 -4.69
N TYR A 10 1.85 1.74 -3.59
CA TYR A 10 2.79 2.00 -2.51
C TYR A 10 3.88 0.92 -2.56
N VAL A 11 5.13 1.31 -2.80
CA VAL A 11 6.31 0.42 -2.68
C VAL A 11 7.06 0.75 -1.39
N SER A 12 7.39 -0.26 -0.60
CA SER A 12 8.10 -0.08 0.68
C SER A 12 9.07 -1.23 0.96
N CYS A 13 10.21 -0.87 1.52
CA CYS A 13 11.26 -1.78 1.95
C CYS A 13 11.05 -2.32 3.37
N ASN A 14 10.02 -1.85 4.08
CA ASN A 14 9.70 -2.27 5.43
C ASN A 14 8.20 -2.60 5.55
N PRO A 15 7.84 -3.90 5.65
CA PRO A 15 6.46 -4.34 5.76
C PRO A 15 5.70 -3.74 6.97
N ALA A 16 6.39 -3.46 8.08
CA ALA A 16 5.76 -2.96 9.29
C ALA A 16 5.31 -1.49 9.15
N THR A 17 6.15 -0.65 8.55
CA THR A 17 5.78 0.75 8.28
C THR A 17 4.75 0.84 7.16
N LEU A 18 4.87 -0.01 6.13
CA LEU A 18 3.85 -0.12 5.08
C LEU A 18 2.47 -0.43 5.68
N ALA A 19 2.38 -1.41 6.58
CA ALA A 19 1.11 -1.77 7.22
C ALA A 19 0.51 -0.60 8.00
N LYS A 20 1.34 0.16 8.75
CA LYS A 20 0.90 1.34 9.49
C LYS A 20 0.39 2.45 8.57
N ASP A 21 1.09 2.70 7.46
CA ASP A 21 0.67 3.72 6.49
C ASP A 21 -0.59 3.30 5.74
N CYS A 22 -0.70 2.03 5.38
CA CYS A 22 -1.93 1.48 4.79
C CYS A 22 -3.13 1.67 5.73
N GLN A 23 -2.99 1.51 7.05
CA GLN A 23 -4.09 1.79 7.99
C GLN A 23 -4.58 3.24 7.90
N VAL A 24 -3.67 4.20 7.78
CA VAL A 24 -4.04 5.62 7.63
C VAL A 24 -4.77 5.85 6.30
N LEU A 25 -4.31 5.24 5.21
CA LEU A 25 -4.95 5.35 3.90
C LEU A 25 -6.33 4.68 3.86
N LEU A 26 -6.47 3.52 4.51
CA LEU A 26 -7.75 2.81 4.67
C LEU A 26 -8.75 3.67 5.45
N ALA A 27 -8.33 4.27 6.57
CA ALA A 27 -9.15 5.22 7.33
C ALA A 27 -9.52 6.47 6.49
N GLY A 28 -8.67 6.84 5.53
CA GLY A 28 -8.90 7.92 4.58
C GLY A 28 -9.89 7.60 3.46
N GLY A 29 -10.35 6.35 3.31
CA GLY A 29 -11.32 5.94 2.28
C GLY A 29 -10.72 5.17 1.10
N TYR A 30 -9.45 4.74 1.20
CA TYR A 30 -8.90 3.74 0.28
C TYR A 30 -9.29 2.32 0.72
N ARG A 31 -9.21 1.38 -0.22
CA ARG A 31 -9.26 -0.07 0.01
C ARG A 31 -7.95 -0.68 -0.45
N LEU A 32 -7.37 -1.53 0.37
CA LEU A 32 -6.24 -2.36 -0.02
C LEU A 32 -6.75 -3.47 -0.94
N GLU A 33 -6.27 -3.49 -2.17
CA GLU A 33 -6.73 -4.45 -3.19
C GLU A 33 -5.75 -5.61 -3.35
N TRP A 34 -4.45 -5.33 -3.29
CA TRP A 34 -3.42 -6.34 -3.51
C TRP A 34 -2.12 -5.96 -2.81
N VAL A 35 -1.36 -6.97 -2.40
CA VAL A 35 0.00 -6.83 -1.85
C VAL A 35 0.89 -7.94 -2.41
N GLN A 36 2.10 -7.59 -2.80
CA GLN A 36 3.13 -8.50 -3.26
C GLN A 36 4.45 -8.23 -2.55
N PRO A 37 4.90 -9.16 -1.70
CA PRO A 37 6.29 -9.22 -1.27
C PRO A 37 7.19 -9.58 -2.46
N VAL A 38 8.33 -8.93 -2.57
CA VAL A 38 9.35 -9.15 -3.60
C VAL A 38 10.68 -9.36 -2.89
N ASP A 39 11.28 -10.52 -3.14
CA ASP A 39 12.65 -10.79 -2.71
C ASP A 39 13.64 -10.14 -3.69
N MET A 40 14.01 -8.89 -3.39
CA MET A 40 15.09 -8.19 -4.12
C MET A 40 16.47 -8.49 -3.55
N PHE A 41 16.55 -9.15 -2.40
CA PHE A 41 17.77 -9.36 -1.63
C PHE A 41 17.82 -10.81 -1.10
N PRO A 42 18.09 -11.79 -1.98
CA PRO A 42 18.08 -13.19 -1.60
C PRO A 42 19.03 -13.47 -0.43
N GLN A 43 18.62 -14.35 0.47
CA GLN A 43 19.36 -14.73 1.68
C GLN A 43 19.51 -13.62 2.72
N MET A 44 18.83 -12.49 2.57
CA MET A 44 18.71 -11.46 3.60
C MET A 44 17.31 -11.46 4.22
N ALA A 45 17.19 -10.90 5.43
CA ALA A 45 15.90 -10.74 6.08
C ALA A 45 15.03 -9.62 5.48
N HIS A 46 15.58 -8.87 4.50
CA HIS A 46 14.93 -7.72 3.91
C HIS A 46 13.89 -8.14 2.88
N VAL A 47 12.71 -7.51 2.92
CA VAL A 47 11.59 -7.82 2.01
C VAL A 47 11.01 -6.51 1.49
N GLU A 48 11.04 -6.34 0.18
CA GLU A 48 10.34 -5.25 -0.48
C GLU A 48 8.87 -5.64 -0.66
N CYS A 49 7.96 -4.68 -0.56
CA CYS A 49 6.53 -4.91 -0.69
C CYS A 49 5.92 -3.86 -1.62
N CYS A 50 5.12 -4.32 -2.57
CA CYS A 50 4.28 -3.49 -3.42
C CYS A 50 2.82 -3.67 -3.02
N ALA A 51 2.12 -2.59 -2.67
CA ALA A 51 0.71 -2.58 -2.34
C ALA A 51 -0.08 -1.74 -3.35
N LEU A 52 -1.22 -2.26 -3.80
CA LEU A 52 -2.19 -1.51 -4.59
C LEU A 52 -3.36 -1.13 -3.68
N LEU A 53 -3.61 0.18 -3.57
CA LEU A 53 -4.78 0.74 -2.93
C LEU A 53 -5.67 1.41 -3.98
N VAL A 54 -6.98 1.26 -3.82
CA VAL A 54 -7.98 1.90 -4.68
C VAL A 54 -8.85 2.83 -3.87
N TRP A 55 -9.12 4.01 -4.39
CA TRP A 55 -10.01 4.97 -3.73
C TRP A 55 -11.46 4.49 -3.86
N ASN A 56 -12.17 4.36 -2.73
CA ASN A 56 -13.57 3.93 -2.72
C ASN A 56 -14.56 5.10 -2.81
N GLY A 57 -14.12 6.35 -2.83
CA GLY A 57 -15.03 7.50 -2.86
C GLY A 57 -15.61 7.78 -4.25
N LYS A 58 -16.54 6.91 -4.67
CA LYS A 58 -17.91 7.20 -5.13
C LYS A 58 -18.57 5.92 -5.67
N ASN A 59 -19.59 5.45 -4.95
CA ASN A 59 -20.87 4.96 -5.47
C ASN A 59 -21.92 4.96 -4.33
N GLU A 60 -22.21 6.15 -3.80
CA GLU A 60 -23.52 6.61 -3.32
C GLU A 60 -23.46 8.14 -3.14
#